data_AF-A0A6A5XTD5-F1
#
_entry.id   AF-A0A6A5XTD5-F1
#
_cell.length_a   1.000
_cell.length_b   1.000
_cell.length_c   1.000
_cell.angle_alpha   90.00
_cell.angle_beta   90.00
_cell.angle_gamma   90.00
#
_symmetry.space_group_name_H-M   'P 1'
#
loop_
_entity.id
_entity.type
_entity.pdbx_description
1 polymer ?
#
loop_
_entity_poly.entity_id
_entity_poly.type
_entity_poly.pdbx_seq_one_letter_code
_entity_poly.pdbx_strand_id
1 'polypeptide(L)'
;MTWDEINVHKSLPPHPNIVPIDRIVLEDVESRVVGFTTKYIPGGTLEANPHLPLRFEWLKQLTQLVDFLNLDLGIMHQDIAPRNLIIHPETEQILLFDFGWVAHGKKNLLEGRDDVIGVAFTLYELITGDTHFTSIPHWDRNMDMVLNTEWICNRELDSDLTTFRNFLDEWILTRRIDGDMERYLNAPNRLTWPDLPTPPDYNVPFECGRAAEGEAAYRTGLRLIRTAIKLGQYVFPWQRPPQSRLKESRNEVGE
;
A
#
# COMPACT_ATOMS: atom_id res chain seq x y z
N MET A 1 5.38 4.09 -9.63
CA MET A 1 5.13 3.14 -8.52
C MET A 1 6.34 3.09 -7.61
N THR A 2 7.43 2.38 -7.95
CA THR A 2 8.58 2.21 -7.03
C THR A 2 9.32 3.51 -6.63
N TRP A 3 9.38 4.53 -7.51
CA TRP A 3 10.05 5.80 -7.18
C TRP A 3 9.35 6.57 -6.06
N ASP A 4 8.03 6.74 -6.17
CA ASP A 4 7.25 7.46 -5.16
C ASP A 4 7.24 6.68 -3.83
N GLU A 5 7.11 5.36 -3.90
CA GLU A 5 7.18 4.46 -2.73
C GLU A 5 8.53 4.56 -1.98
N ILE A 6 9.66 4.55 -2.70
CA ILE A 6 10.98 4.76 -2.10
C ILE A 6 11.07 6.13 -1.44
N ASN A 7 10.59 7.18 -2.12
CA ASN A 7 10.70 8.54 -1.61
C ASN A 7 9.81 8.77 -0.40
N VAL A 8 8.60 8.21 -0.34
CA VAL A 8 7.77 8.30 0.87
C VAL A 8 8.44 7.57 2.02
N HIS A 9 8.90 6.33 1.84
CA HIS A 9 9.56 5.57 2.91
C HIS A 9 10.83 6.24 3.44
N LYS A 10 11.60 6.89 2.56
CA LYS A 10 12.81 7.64 2.93
C LYS A 10 12.50 8.96 3.63
N SER A 11 11.42 9.63 3.24
CA SER A 11 11.13 11.00 3.68
C SER A 11 10.19 11.06 4.88
N LEU A 12 9.42 9.99 5.13
CA LEU A 12 8.56 9.90 6.31
C LEU A 12 9.41 10.02 7.58
N PRO A 13 8.97 10.84 8.56
CA PRO A 13 9.59 10.81 9.87
C PRO A 13 9.39 9.43 10.50
N PRO A 14 10.32 8.98 11.37
CA PRO A 14 10.16 7.72 12.08
C PRO A 14 8.82 7.68 12.82
N HIS A 15 8.00 6.67 12.55
CA HIS A 15 6.68 6.50 13.15
C HIS A 15 6.52 5.07 13.67
N PRO A 16 6.00 4.86 14.90
CA PRO A 16 5.90 3.54 15.51
C PRO A 16 4.99 2.58 14.74
N ASN A 17 4.03 3.10 13.97
CA ASN A 17 3.06 2.31 13.21
C ASN A 17 3.39 2.17 11.70
N ILE A 18 4.61 2.47 11.27
CA ILE A 18 5.04 2.31 9.87
C ILE A 18 6.23 1.36 9.82
N VAL A 19 6.21 0.39 8.89
CA VAL A 19 7.37 -0.47 8.68
C VAL A 19 8.55 0.37 8.16
N PRO A 20 9.71 0.38 8.85
CA PRO A 20 10.83 1.19 8.43
C PRO A 20 11.51 0.61 7.20
N ILE A 21 11.96 1.51 6.33
CA ILE A 21 12.93 1.18 5.28
C ILE A 21 14.24 0.72 5.92
N ASP A 22 14.88 -0.27 5.29
CA ASP A 22 16.18 -0.79 5.72
C ASP A 22 17.28 -0.30 4.76
N ARG A 23 17.22 -0.68 3.48
CA ARG A 23 18.29 -0.37 2.51
C ARG A 23 17.75 -0.05 1.13
N ILE A 24 18.52 0.73 0.37
CA ILE A 24 18.36 0.87 -1.08
C ILE A 24 19.25 -0.16 -1.76
N VAL A 25 18.69 -0.88 -2.73
CA VAL A 25 19.42 -1.86 -3.53
C VAL A 25 19.91 -1.19 -4.79
N LEU A 26 21.23 -1.22 -4.98
CA LEU A 26 21.89 -0.72 -6.17
C LEU A 26 22.36 -1.89 -7.01
N GLU A 27 22.34 -1.70 -8.32
CA GLU A 27 23.03 -2.58 -9.25
C GLU A 27 24.53 -2.29 -9.26
N ASP A 28 25.34 -3.36 -9.32
CA ASP A 28 26.81 -3.28 -9.24
C ASP A 28 27.50 -2.50 -10.37
N VAL A 29 26.91 -2.46 -11.58
CA VAL A 29 27.56 -1.91 -12.78
C VAL A 29 27.38 -0.40 -12.89
N GLU A 30 26.12 0.06 -12.93
CA GLU A 30 25.82 1.48 -13.15
C GLU A 30 25.33 2.18 -11.87
N SER A 31 25.37 1.50 -10.71
CA SER A 31 24.81 2.01 -9.44
C SER A 31 23.35 2.46 -9.56
N ARG A 32 22.59 1.83 -10.45
CA ARG A 32 21.16 2.11 -10.63
C ARG A 32 20.37 1.59 -9.45
N VAL A 33 19.40 2.36 -8.98
CA VAL A 33 18.45 1.91 -7.96
C VAL A 33 17.54 0.85 -8.58
N VAL A 34 17.65 -0.38 -8.10
CA VAL A 34 16.85 -1.53 -8.57
C VAL A 34 15.74 -1.92 -7.60
N GLY A 35 15.77 -1.38 -6.38
CA GLY A 35 14.73 -1.56 -5.38
C GLY A 35 15.16 -1.07 -4.01
N PHE A 36 14.41 -1.50 -3.00
CA PHE A 36 14.71 -1.25 -1.59
C PHE A 36 14.30 -2.46 -0.76
N THR A 37 14.79 -2.54 0.47
CA THR A 37 14.39 -3.52 1.47
C THR A 37 13.71 -2.81 2.64
N THR A 38 12.78 -3.50 3.28
CA THR A 38 12.20 -3.12 4.56
C THR A 38 12.67 -4.09 5.64
N LYS A 39 12.57 -3.69 6.91
CA LYS A 39 12.82 -4.64 8.01
C LYS A 39 11.80 -5.77 7.96
N TYR A 40 12.29 -7.01 8.06
CA TYR A 40 11.42 -8.17 8.18
C TYR A 40 10.78 -8.21 9.57
N ILE A 41 9.46 -8.21 9.61
CA ILE A 41 8.68 -8.37 10.83
C ILE A 41 8.03 -9.76 10.78
N PRO A 42 8.33 -10.66 11.72
CA PRO A 42 7.73 -11.99 11.74
C PRO A 42 6.27 -11.93 12.21
N GLY A 43 5.51 -12.98 11.91
CA GLY A 43 4.08 -13.08 12.29
C GLY A 43 3.13 -12.99 11.10
N GLY A 44 3.54 -12.36 9.99
CA GLY A 44 2.70 -12.23 8.80
C GLY A 44 1.60 -11.18 8.95
N THR A 45 0.73 -11.08 7.94
CA THR A 45 -0.29 -10.04 7.83
C THR A 45 -1.55 -10.39 8.62
N LEU A 46 -2.39 -9.41 8.93
CA LEU A 46 -3.68 -9.65 9.55
C LEU A 46 -4.63 -10.47 8.65
N GLU A 47 -4.47 -10.36 7.33
CA GLU A 47 -5.14 -11.24 6.34
C GLU A 47 -4.71 -12.71 6.49
N ALA A 48 -3.40 -12.95 6.61
CA ALA A 48 -2.86 -14.31 6.75
C ALA A 48 -3.14 -14.93 8.13
N ASN A 49 -3.55 -14.13 9.11
CA ASN A 49 -3.78 -14.54 10.49
C ASN A 49 -5.21 -14.19 10.97
N PRO A 50 -6.24 -14.83 10.41
CA PRO A 50 -7.64 -14.54 10.78
C PRO A 50 -7.97 -14.92 12.22
N HIS A 51 -7.20 -15.84 12.83
CA HIS A 51 -7.42 -16.32 14.19
C HIS A 51 -6.85 -15.41 15.29
N LEU A 52 -6.01 -14.43 14.95
CA LEU A 52 -5.50 -13.49 15.94
C LEU A 52 -6.65 -12.62 16.45
N PRO A 53 -6.86 -12.48 17.78
CA PRO A 53 -7.86 -11.57 18.30
C PRO A 53 -7.61 -10.14 17.80
N LEU A 54 -8.66 -9.49 17.29
CA LEU A 54 -8.58 -8.10 16.85
C LEU A 54 -8.67 -7.18 18.06
N ARG A 55 -7.65 -6.34 18.24
CA ARG A 55 -7.58 -5.41 19.37
C ARG A 55 -8.13 -4.03 19.01
N PHE A 56 -8.93 -3.44 19.90
CA PHE A 56 -9.47 -2.10 19.73
C PHE A 56 -8.38 -1.04 19.63
N GLU A 57 -7.27 -1.26 20.34
CA GLU A 57 -6.09 -0.40 20.28
C GLU A 57 -5.47 -0.33 18.86
N TRP A 58 -5.55 -1.41 18.09
CA TRP A 58 -5.03 -1.40 16.71
C TRP A 58 -5.86 -0.52 15.78
N LEU A 59 -7.18 -0.45 15.98
CA LEU A 59 -8.02 0.50 15.25
C LEU A 59 -7.64 1.94 15.57
N LYS A 60 -7.41 2.27 16.85
CA LYS A 60 -6.96 3.61 17.25
C LYS A 60 -5.62 3.96 16.61
N GLN A 61 -4.63 3.07 16.70
CA GLN A 61 -3.31 3.29 16.11
C GLN A 61 -3.40 3.48 14.59
N LEU A 62 -4.22 2.69 13.89
CA LEU A 62 -4.42 2.83 12.45
C LEU A 62 -5.06 4.18 12.10
N THR A 63 -6.15 4.56 12.79
CA THR A 63 -6.82 5.85 12.55
C THR A 63 -5.91 7.05 12.83
N GLN A 64 -5.13 7.01 13.91
CA GLN A 64 -4.14 8.03 14.24
C GLN A 64 -3.04 8.13 13.17
N LEU A 65 -2.56 6.99 12.67
CA LEU A 65 -1.60 6.96 11.57
C LEU A 65 -2.19 7.56 10.29
N VAL A 66 -3.43 7.22 9.95
CA VAL A 66 -4.10 7.79 8.78
C VAL A 66 -4.26 9.29 8.90
N ASP A 67 -4.64 9.79 10.06
CA ASP A 67 -4.72 11.23 10.31
C ASP A 67 -3.37 11.92 10.16
N PHE A 68 -2.33 11.33 10.74
CA PHE A 68 -0.97 11.83 10.61
C PHE A 68 -0.54 11.91 9.13
N LEU A 69 -0.79 10.85 8.35
CA LEU A 69 -0.44 10.84 6.93
C LEU A 69 -1.28 11.86 6.13
N ASN A 70 -2.61 11.80 6.25
CA ASN A 70 -3.52 12.60 5.44
C ASN A 70 -3.51 14.08 5.83
N LEU A 71 -3.65 14.36 7.12
CA LEU A 71 -3.94 15.70 7.63
C LEU A 71 -2.66 16.47 7.93
N ASP A 72 -1.60 15.82 8.42
CA ASP A 72 -0.34 16.51 8.73
C ASP A 72 0.62 16.55 7.54
N LEU A 73 0.78 15.42 6.85
CA LEU A 73 1.76 15.29 5.75
C LEU A 73 1.15 15.46 4.35
N GLY A 74 -0.17 15.39 4.20
CA GLY A 74 -0.82 15.45 2.89
C GLY A 74 -0.47 14.23 2.01
N ILE A 75 -0.33 13.07 2.63
CA ILE A 75 -0.01 11.78 2.02
C ILE A 75 -1.18 10.82 2.22
N MET A 76 -1.66 10.20 1.15
CA MET A 76 -2.64 9.11 1.22
C MET A 76 -1.97 7.80 0.83
N HIS A 77 -2.20 6.75 1.62
CA HIS A 77 -1.71 5.40 1.37
C HIS A 77 -2.42 4.75 0.17
N GLN A 78 -3.73 4.96 0.04
CA GLN A 78 -4.62 4.47 -1.03
C GLN A 78 -4.82 2.95 -1.11
N ASP A 79 -4.13 2.16 -0.28
CA ASP A 79 -4.30 0.70 -0.21
C ASP A 79 -4.35 0.16 1.23
N ILE A 80 -5.07 0.85 2.12
CA ILE A 80 -5.31 0.34 3.49
C ILE A 80 -6.18 -0.90 3.39
N ALA A 81 -5.62 -2.05 3.78
CA ALA A 81 -6.26 -3.36 3.70
C ALA A 81 -5.61 -4.35 4.69
N PRO A 82 -6.30 -5.44 5.09
CA PRO A 82 -5.75 -6.46 5.99
C PRO A 82 -4.40 -7.05 5.56
N ARG A 83 -4.17 -7.15 4.24
CA ARG A 83 -2.92 -7.64 3.65
C ARG A 83 -1.72 -6.70 3.84
N ASN A 84 -1.97 -5.42 4.13
CA ASN A 84 -0.96 -4.38 4.31
C ASN A 84 -0.76 -4.01 5.79
N LEU A 85 -1.32 -4.81 6.70
CA LEU A 85 -1.24 -4.61 8.14
C LEU A 85 -0.58 -5.82 8.80
N ILE A 86 0.40 -5.57 9.66
CA ILE A 86 1.11 -6.60 10.44
C ILE A 86 1.17 -6.17 11.91
N ILE A 87 1.35 -7.12 12.82
CA ILE A 87 1.52 -6.84 14.25
C ILE A 87 2.97 -7.06 14.62
N HIS A 88 3.61 -6.05 15.20
CA HIS A 88 4.97 -6.20 15.70
C HIS A 88 4.98 -7.15 16.91
N PRO A 89 5.74 -8.25 16.90
CA PRO A 89 5.66 -9.29 17.93
C PRO A 89 6.06 -8.81 19.33
N GLU A 90 6.99 -7.85 19.43
CA GLU A 90 7.51 -7.38 20.72
C GLU A 90 6.70 -6.22 21.32
N THR A 91 6.18 -5.32 20.48
CA THR A 91 5.49 -4.11 20.93
C THR A 91 3.98 -4.26 20.84
N GLU A 92 3.50 -5.32 20.18
CA GLU A 92 2.10 -5.58 19.87
C GLU A 92 1.39 -4.43 19.13
N GLN A 93 2.17 -3.56 18.47
CA GLN A 93 1.67 -2.44 17.69
C GLN A 93 1.31 -2.86 16.28
N ILE A 94 0.27 -2.26 15.73
CA ILE A 94 -0.05 -2.40 14.31
C ILE A 94 0.95 -1.60 13.47
N LEU A 95 1.44 -2.20 12.40
CA LEU A 95 2.30 -1.54 11.41
C LEU A 95 1.65 -1.59 10.04
N LEU A 96 1.66 -0.45 9.36
CA LEU A 96 1.30 -0.31 7.95
C LEU A 96 2.55 -0.42 7.08
N PHE A 97 2.41 -1.10 5.93
CA PHE A 97 3.43 -1.21 4.91
C PHE A 97 2.79 -1.24 3.51
N ASP A 98 3.64 -1.25 2.47
CA ASP A 98 3.24 -1.26 1.05
C ASP A 98 2.61 0.06 0.57
N PHE A 99 3.47 1.07 0.45
CA PHE A 99 3.10 2.39 -0.07
C PHE A 99 3.12 2.43 -1.61
N GLY A 100 2.91 1.29 -2.29
CA GLY A 100 2.98 1.21 -3.76
C GLY A 100 1.98 2.12 -4.48
N TRP A 101 0.87 2.46 -3.82
CA TRP A 101 -0.18 3.35 -4.35
C TRP A 101 -0.17 4.75 -3.77
N VAL A 102 0.90 5.15 -3.07
CA VAL A 102 0.93 6.43 -2.35
C VAL A 102 0.60 7.64 -3.25
N ALA A 103 -0.27 8.51 -2.74
CA ALA A 103 -0.50 9.85 -3.25
C ALA A 103 0.11 10.89 -2.32
N HIS A 104 0.51 12.02 -2.91
CA HIS A 104 0.89 13.22 -2.17
C HIS A 104 0.29 14.43 -2.85
N GLY A 105 -0.59 15.13 -2.12
CA GLY A 105 -1.42 16.19 -2.67
C GLY A 105 -2.22 15.67 -3.87
N LYS A 106 -2.09 16.35 -5.02
CA LYS A 106 -2.77 15.92 -6.26
C LYS A 106 -1.99 14.85 -7.04
N LYS A 107 -0.71 14.61 -6.71
CA LYS A 107 0.12 13.64 -7.43
C LYS A 107 -0.34 12.23 -7.07
N ASN A 108 -0.57 11.40 -8.09
CA ASN A 108 -1.04 10.01 -7.96
C ASN A 108 -2.35 9.82 -7.21
N LEU A 109 -3.10 10.88 -6.90
CA LEU A 109 -4.38 10.78 -6.23
C LEU A 109 -5.38 10.11 -7.18
N LEU A 110 -5.93 8.98 -6.76
CA LEU A 110 -6.90 8.19 -7.51
C LEU A 110 -8.30 8.40 -6.94
N GLU A 111 -9.27 8.54 -7.84
CA GLU A 111 -10.68 8.64 -7.45
C GLU A 111 -11.15 7.34 -6.77
N GLY A 112 -11.81 7.45 -5.61
CA GLY A 112 -12.32 6.28 -4.86
C GLY A 112 -11.27 5.53 -4.03
N ARG A 113 -10.04 6.04 -3.93
CA ARG A 113 -8.93 5.45 -3.15
C ARG A 113 -8.65 6.24 -1.87
N ASP A 114 -9.71 6.58 -1.17
CA ASP A 114 -9.65 7.34 0.07
C ASP A 114 -9.30 6.43 1.26
N ASP A 115 -8.37 6.88 2.11
CA ASP A 115 -7.88 6.09 3.25
C ASP A 115 -8.94 5.93 4.36
N VAL A 116 -9.86 6.89 4.54
CA VAL A 116 -10.99 6.76 5.49
C VAL A 116 -11.92 5.65 5.03
N ILE A 117 -12.22 5.59 3.72
CA ILE A 117 -12.93 4.47 3.11
C ILE A 117 -12.13 3.17 3.32
N GLY A 118 -10.82 3.19 3.06
CA GLY A 118 -9.93 2.05 3.25
C GLY A 118 -9.97 1.47 4.66
N VAL A 119 -9.95 2.31 5.70
CA VAL A 119 -10.08 1.89 7.10
C VAL A 119 -11.44 1.24 7.37
N ALA A 120 -12.53 1.82 6.87
CA ALA A 120 -13.88 1.28 7.08
C ALA A 120 -14.03 -0.13 6.47
N PHE A 121 -13.59 -0.31 5.22
CA PHE A 121 -13.59 -1.62 4.56
C PHE A 121 -12.66 -2.62 5.26
N THR A 122 -11.46 -2.17 5.64
CA THR A 122 -10.50 -3.00 6.37
C THR A 122 -11.08 -3.51 7.68
N LEU A 123 -11.73 -2.65 8.46
CA LEU A 123 -12.33 -3.05 9.72
C LEU A 123 -13.49 -4.02 9.51
N TYR A 124 -14.34 -3.78 8.51
CA TYR A 124 -15.41 -4.70 8.12
C TYR A 124 -14.86 -6.10 7.79
N GLU A 125 -13.84 -6.17 6.92
CA GLU A 125 -13.20 -7.42 6.52
C GLU A 125 -12.56 -8.13 7.71
N LEU A 126 -11.88 -7.41 8.60
CA LEU A 126 -11.23 -8.01 9.78
C LEU A 126 -12.25 -8.59 10.76
N ILE A 127 -13.38 -7.92 10.98
CA ILE A 127 -14.39 -8.35 11.97
C ILE A 127 -15.28 -9.46 11.43
N THR A 128 -15.74 -9.34 10.19
CA THR A 128 -16.72 -10.26 9.60
C THR A 128 -16.07 -11.42 8.86
N GLY A 129 -14.81 -11.26 8.44
CA GLY A 129 -14.15 -12.18 7.52
C GLY A 129 -14.74 -12.17 6.11
N ASP A 130 -15.67 -11.26 5.81
CA ASP A 130 -16.31 -11.15 4.51
C ASP A 130 -15.48 -10.27 3.56
N THR A 131 -14.97 -10.90 2.50
CA THR A 131 -14.14 -10.24 1.48
C THR A 131 -14.93 -9.91 0.20
N HIS A 132 -16.26 -10.03 0.19
CA HIS A 132 -17.11 -9.76 -0.97
C HIS A 132 -16.75 -8.45 -1.69
N PHE A 133 -16.56 -7.38 -0.93
CA PHE A 133 -16.31 -6.04 -1.48
C PHE A 133 -14.90 -5.87 -2.07
N THR A 134 -13.96 -6.78 -1.78
CA THR A 134 -12.57 -6.70 -2.30
C THR A 134 -12.51 -6.79 -3.82
N SER A 135 -13.46 -7.49 -4.44
CA SER A 135 -13.58 -7.62 -5.90
C SER A 135 -14.18 -6.39 -6.58
N ILE A 136 -14.85 -5.52 -5.83
CA ILE A 136 -15.45 -4.31 -6.37
C ILE A 136 -14.33 -3.31 -6.69
N PRO A 137 -14.28 -2.75 -7.91
CA PRO A 137 -13.30 -1.74 -8.24
C PRO A 137 -13.40 -0.51 -7.32
N HIS A 138 -12.26 0.12 -7.04
CA HIS A 138 -12.18 1.22 -6.07
C HIS A 138 -13.04 2.43 -6.43
N TRP A 139 -13.22 2.74 -7.73
CA TRP A 139 -14.09 3.82 -8.19
C TRP A 139 -15.59 3.53 -8.01
N ASP A 140 -15.97 2.26 -7.79
CA ASP A 140 -17.35 1.84 -7.53
C ASP A 140 -17.61 1.63 -6.03
N ARG A 141 -16.59 1.72 -5.17
CA ARG A 141 -16.74 1.55 -3.72
C ARG A 141 -17.29 2.81 -3.08
N ASN A 142 -18.28 2.63 -2.22
CA ASN A 142 -18.77 3.66 -1.33
C ASN A 142 -18.73 3.15 0.11
N MET A 143 -18.34 4.02 1.04
CA MET A 143 -18.36 3.78 2.48
C MET A 143 -19.71 3.27 2.99
N ASP A 144 -20.82 3.74 2.41
CA ASP A 144 -22.16 3.33 2.82
C ASP A 144 -22.43 1.83 2.60
N MET A 145 -21.68 1.16 1.72
CA MET A 145 -21.78 -0.28 1.50
C MET A 145 -21.45 -1.08 2.76
N VAL A 146 -20.44 -0.66 3.51
CA VAL A 146 -20.04 -1.35 4.76
C VAL A 146 -20.76 -0.78 5.97
N LEU A 147 -21.04 0.52 6.01
CA LEU A 147 -21.66 1.14 7.20
C LEU A 147 -23.14 0.75 7.38
N ASN A 148 -23.87 0.56 6.28
CA ASN A 148 -25.30 0.20 6.30
C ASN A 148 -25.55 -1.32 6.29
N THR A 149 -24.49 -2.12 6.19
CA THR A 149 -24.58 -3.58 6.23
C THR A 149 -24.52 -4.05 7.69
N GLU A 150 -25.17 -5.18 7.98
CA GLU A 150 -25.09 -5.81 9.30
C GLU A 150 -23.74 -6.52 9.48
N TRP A 151 -23.04 -6.24 10.60
CA TRP A 151 -21.71 -6.81 10.86
C TRP A 151 -21.86 -8.07 11.70
N ILE A 152 -21.81 -9.23 11.05
CA ILE A 152 -21.78 -10.52 11.75
C ILE A 152 -20.34 -10.78 12.20
N CYS A 153 -20.10 -10.69 13.51
CA CYS A 153 -18.77 -10.89 14.09
C CYS A 153 -18.31 -12.34 13.90
N ASN A 154 -17.20 -12.54 13.19
CA ASN A 154 -16.60 -13.85 12.90
C ASN A 154 -15.14 -13.95 13.39
N ARG A 155 -14.73 -13.01 14.24
CA ARG A 155 -13.38 -12.93 14.80
C ARG A 155 -13.48 -12.64 16.29
N GLU A 156 -12.52 -13.15 17.06
CA GLU A 156 -12.39 -12.78 18.47
C GLU A 156 -11.99 -11.30 18.58
N LEU A 157 -12.69 -10.55 19.43
CA LEU A 157 -12.43 -9.14 19.69
C LEU A 157 -12.06 -8.97 21.16
N ASP A 158 -11.12 -8.07 21.47
CA ASP A 158 -10.79 -7.72 22.86
C ASP A 158 -11.80 -6.74 23.51
N SER A 159 -12.77 -6.26 22.74
CA SER A 159 -13.81 -5.30 23.12
C SER A 159 -15.08 -5.56 22.32
N ASP A 160 -16.21 -5.04 22.79
CA ASP A 160 -17.50 -5.20 22.10
C ASP A 160 -17.50 -4.59 20.69
N LEU A 161 -18.17 -5.26 19.74
CA LEU A 161 -18.35 -4.78 18.37
C LEU A 161 -18.88 -3.33 18.31
N THR A 162 -19.80 -2.99 19.22
CA THR A 162 -20.37 -1.64 19.34
C THR A 162 -19.30 -0.59 19.62
N THR A 163 -18.27 -0.92 20.40
CA THR A 163 -17.14 -0.02 20.71
C THR A 163 -16.35 0.30 19.45
N PHE A 164 -16.06 -0.72 18.63
CA PHE A 164 -15.38 -0.54 17.33
C PHE A 164 -16.22 0.32 16.38
N ARG A 165 -17.53 0.01 16.27
CA ARG A 165 -18.47 0.72 15.38
C ARG A 165 -18.62 2.19 15.78
N ASN A 166 -18.89 2.47 17.05
CA ASN A 166 -19.06 3.84 17.53
C ASN A 166 -17.80 4.68 17.32
N PHE A 167 -16.63 4.12 17.62
CA PHE A 167 -15.36 4.83 17.39
C PHE A 167 -15.12 5.11 15.91
N LEU A 168 -15.37 4.13 15.03
CA LEU A 168 -15.23 4.32 13.59
C LEU A 168 -16.21 5.40 13.08
N ASP A 169 -17.46 5.35 13.50
CA ASP A 169 -18.49 6.30 13.07
C ASP A 169 -18.15 7.73 13.54
N GLU A 170 -17.71 7.92 14.79
CA GLU A 170 -17.24 9.23 15.30
C GLU A 170 -16.02 9.75 14.53
N TRP A 171 -15.05 8.87 14.24
CA TRP A 171 -13.87 9.21 13.46
C TRP A 171 -14.24 9.60 12.02
N ILE A 172 -15.15 8.87 11.36
CA ILE A 172 -15.63 9.22 10.02
C ILE A 172 -16.39 10.56 10.03
N LEU A 173 -17.30 10.75 10.99
CA LEU A 173 -18.13 11.96 11.08
C LEU A 173 -17.30 13.22 11.21
N THR A 174 -16.26 13.18 12.05
CA THR A 174 -15.35 14.31 12.23
C THR A 174 -14.64 14.71 10.94
N ARG A 175 -14.30 13.76 10.05
CA ARG A 175 -13.69 14.06 8.74
C ARG A 175 -14.68 14.56 7.68
N ARG A 176 -15.93 14.06 7.70
CA ARG A 176 -16.99 14.54 6.80
C ARG A 176 -17.37 16.00 7.06
N ILE A 177 -17.44 16.43 8.33
CA ILE A 177 -17.81 17.81 8.71
C ILE A 177 -16.74 18.81 8.30
N ASP A 178 -15.48 18.39 8.32
CA ASP A 178 -14.32 19.24 8.37
C ASP A 178 -13.68 19.53 7.01
N GLY A 179 -14.25 19.00 5.92
CA GLY A 179 -13.74 19.17 4.56
C GLY A 179 -12.42 18.43 4.34
N ASP A 180 -12.41 17.11 4.57
CA ASP A 180 -11.21 16.26 4.58
C ASP A 180 -10.27 16.50 3.37
N MET A 181 -10.82 16.50 2.16
CA MET A 181 -10.03 16.74 0.94
C MET A 181 -9.36 18.11 0.92
N GLU A 182 -9.98 19.15 1.45
CA GLU A 182 -9.36 20.47 1.52
C GLU A 182 -8.23 20.49 2.55
N ARG A 183 -8.40 19.82 3.69
CA ARG A 183 -7.35 19.68 4.71
C ARG A 183 -6.17 18.89 4.20
N TYR A 184 -6.41 17.72 3.61
CA TYR A 184 -5.40 16.94 2.90
C TYR A 184 -4.68 17.80 1.84
N LEU A 185 -5.44 18.56 1.05
CA LEU A 185 -4.92 19.45 0.03
C LEU A 185 -4.23 20.73 0.57
N ASN A 186 -4.25 20.96 1.88
CA ASN A 186 -3.56 22.08 2.55
C ASN A 186 -2.77 21.64 3.79
N ALA A 187 -2.38 20.36 3.88
CA ALA A 187 -1.67 19.81 5.03
C ALA A 187 -0.39 20.63 5.36
N PRO A 188 -0.13 20.91 6.65
CA PRO A 188 0.88 21.89 7.07
C PRO A 188 2.32 21.42 6.85
N ASN A 189 2.60 20.11 6.92
CA ASN A 189 3.95 19.54 6.95
C ASN A 189 4.24 18.68 5.70
N ARG A 190 3.80 19.15 4.53
CA ARG A 190 3.96 18.41 3.26
C ARG A 190 5.40 18.11 2.91
N LEU A 191 5.65 16.85 2.56
CA LEU A 191 6.97 16.37 2.16
C LEU A 191 7.17 16.55 0.66
N THR A 192 8.13 17.36 0.23
CA THR A 192 8.44 17.47 -1.20
C THR A 192 9.30 16.29 -1.65
N TRP A 193 8.95 15.70 -2.80
CA TRP A 193 9.70 14.58 -3.39
C TRP A 193 10.34 15.01 -4.70
N PRO A 194 11.55 14.52 -5.02
CA PRO A 194 12.14 14.75 -6.32
C PRO A 194 11.29 14.12 -7.43
N ASP A 195 11.27 14.79 -8.58
CA ASP A 195 10.73 14.20 -9.80
C ASP A 195 11.49 12.94 -10.18
N LEU A 196 10.86 12.10 -10.99
CA LEU A 196 11.49 10.89 -11.50
C LEU A 196 12.76 11.30 -12.27
N PRO A 197 13.94 10.73 -11.96
CA PRO A 197 15.14 10.99 -12.74
C PRO A 197 14.89 10.56 -14.19
N THR A 198 15.54 11.21 -15.15
CA THR A 198 15.50 10.80 -16.56
C THR A 198 16.60 9.77 -16.80
N PRO A 199 16.33 8.45 -16.83
CA PRO A 199 17.35 7.49 -17.21
C PRO A 199 17.55 7.51 -18.74
N PRO A 200 18.75 7.18 -19.23
CA PRO A 200 19.05 7.15 -20.66
C PRO A 200 18.09 6.22 -21.43
N ASP A 201 17.68 5.13 -20.79
CA ASP A 201 16.78 4.12 -21.36
C ASP A 201 15.32 4.54 -21.48
N TYR A 202 14.88 5.61 -20.79
CA TYR A 202 13.48 6.07 -20.91
C TYR A 202 13.23 6.73 -22.26
N ASN A 203 14.26 7.32 -22.88
CA ASN A 203 14.15 8.03 -24.16
C ASN A 203 14.07 7.12 -25.39
N VAL A 204 14.20 5.80 -25.23
CA VAL A 204 14.15 4.86 -26.35
C VAL A 204 12.68 4.52 -26.66
N PRO A 205 12.14 4.93 -27.83
CA PRO A 205 10.76 4.59 -28.20
C PRO A 205 10.61 3.09 -28.44
N PHE A 206 9.46 2.54 -28.06
CA PHE A 206 9.09 1.16 -28.36
C PHE A 206 7.65 1.07 -28.85
N GLU A 207 7.38 0.13 -29.74
CA GLU A 207 6.04 -0.16 -30.24
C GLU A 207 5.20 -0.78 -29.10
N CYS A 208 4.13 -0.09 -28.70
CA CYS A 208 3.22 -0.55 -27.64
C CYS A 208 1.94 -1.20 -28.18
N GLY A 209 1.75 -1.21 -29.49
CA GLY A 209 0.57 -1.75 -30.18
C GLY A 209 0.32 -1.04 -31.51
N ARG A 210 -0.86 -1.21 -32.08
CA ARG A 210 -1.32 -0.43 -33.25
C ARG A 210 -2.40 0.57 -32.84
N ALA A 211 -2.35 1.75 -33.42
CA ALA A 211 -3.41 2.77 -33.31
C ALA A 211 -4.70 2.27 -33.98
N ALA A 212 -5.82 2.98 -33.74
CA ALA A 212 -7.11 2.65 -34.34
C ALA A 212 -7.06 2.66 -35.87
N GLU A 213 -6.20 3.49 -36.48
CA GLU A 213 -5.98 3.51 -37.94
C GLU A 213 -4.98 2.45 -38.44
N GLY A 214 -4.45 1.57 -37.58
CA GLY A 214 -3.56 0.46 -37.96
C GLY A 214 -2.06 0.78 -38.00
N GLU A 215 -1.67 2.03 -37.78
CA GLU A 215 -0.29 2.47 -37.63
C GLU A 215 0.33 1.96 -36.33
N ALA A 216 1.65 1.70 -36.31
CA ALA A 216 2.35 1.30 -35.10
C ALA A 216 2.38 2.47 -34.09
N ALA A 217 1.82 2.24 -32.90
CA ALA A 217 1.81 3.20 -31.82
C ALA A 217 3.11 3.07 -31.02
N TYR A 218 3.90 4.14 -30.97
CA TYR A 218 5.14 4.21 -30.22
C TYR A 218 4.95 4.96 -28.90
N ARG A 219 5.62 4.48 -27.85
CA ARG A 219 5.70 5.17 -26.55
C ARG A 219 7.14 5.20 -26.05
N THR A 220 7.40 6.18 -25.21
CA THR A 220 8.67 6.44 -24.55
C THR A 220 8.41 6.34 -23.03
N GLY A 221 9.33 5.76 -22.25
CA GLY A 221 9.19 5.61 -20.79
C GLY A 221 8.81 4.20 -20.29
N LEU A 222 7.78 4.11 -19.45
CA LEU A 222 7.39 2.87 -18.72
C LEU A 222 7.09 1.73 -19.69
N ARG A 223 7.88 0.66 -19.60
CA ARG A 223 7.72 -0.57 -20.40
C ARG A 223 7.77 -1.78 -19.50
N LEU A 224 7.10 -2.85 -19.95
CA LEU A 224 7.17 -4.13 -19.27
C LEU A 224 8.54 -4.78 -19.49
N ILE A 225 9.03 -5.54 -18.50
CA ILE A 225 10.29 -6.31 -18.60
C ILE A 225 10.33 -7.15 -19.88
N ARG A 226 9.21 -7.82 -20.22
CA ARG A 226 9.08 -8.62 -21.45
C ARG A 226 9.37 -7.82 -22.72
N THR A 227 9.00 -6.54 -22.75
CA THR A 227 9.20 -5.66 -23.90
C THR A 227 10.65 -5.23 -23.96
N ALA A 228 11.24 -4.84 -22.83
CA ALA A 228 12.66 -4.48 -22.75
C ALA A 228 13.57 -5.63 -23.24
N ILE A 229 13.30 -6.87 -22.80
CA ILE A 229 14.03 -8.06 -23.24
C ILE A 229 13.89 -8.27 -24.75
N LYS A 230 12.66 -8.17 -25.30
CA LYS A 230 12.41 -8.33 -26.75
C LYS A 230 13.19 -7.32 -27.60
N LEU A 231 13.44 -6.13 -27.06
CA LEU A 231 14.17 -5.07 -27.74
C LEU A 231 15.68 -5.14 -27.52
N GLY A 232 16.18 -6.18 -26.84
CA GLY A 232 17.60 -6.32 -26.51
C GLY A 232 18.10 -5.26 -25.52
N GLN A 233 17.19 -4.58 -24.82
CA GLN A 233 17.54 -3.56 -23.85
C GLN A 233 17.97 -4.22 -22.54
N TYR A 234 18.80 -3.50 -21.80
CA TYR A 234 19.26 -3.96 -20.51
C TYR A 234 18.08 -4.16 -19.54
N VAL A 235 18.07 -5.30 -18.86
CA VAL A 235 17.14 -5.62 -17.77
C VAL A 235 17.95 -6.28 -16.66
N PHE A 236 17.90 -5.69 -15.46
CA PHE A 236 18.47 -6.33 -14.28
C PHE A 236 17.52 -7.43 -13.78
N PRO A 237 17.94 -8.71 -13.72
CA PRO A 237 17.08 -9.81 -13.31
C PRO A 237 16.96 -9.87 -11.77
N TRP A 238 16.24 -8.91 -11.18
CA TRP A 238 15.94 -8.86 -9.74
C TRP A 238 14.63 -9.58 -9.42
N GLN A 239 14.55 -10.85 -9.76
CA GLN A 239 13.39 -11.69 -9.44
C GLN A 239 13.83 -12.78 -8.47
N ARG A 240 13.01 -13.03 -7.44
CA ARG A 240 13.21 -14.24 -6.64
C ARG A 240 13.07 -15.45 -7.57
N PRO A 241 13.88 -16.51 -7.38
CA PRO A 241 13.67 -17.76 -8.06
C PRO A 241 12.22 -18.22 -7.88
N PRO A 242 11.61 -18.88 -8.88
CA PRO A 242 10.28 -19.47 -8.75
C PRO A 242 10.19 -20.29 -7.46
N GLN A 243 9.10 -20.15 -6.70
CA GLN A 243 8.93 -20.85 -5.43
C GLN A 243 9.07 -22.38 -5.55
N SER A 244 8.76 -22.94 -6.72
CA SER A 244 9.00 -24.36 -7.03
C SER A 244 10.47 -24.76 -6.86
N ARG A 245 11.42 -23.90 -7.26
CA ARG A 245 12.87 -24.13 -7.13
C ARG A 245 13.39 -23.93 -5.71
N LEU A 246 12.63 -23.25 -4.85
CA LEU A 246 12.98 -23.06 -3.43
C LEU A 246 12.53 -24.23 -2.55
N LYS A 247 11.61 -25.08 -3.04
CA LYS A 247 11.19 -26.31 -2.34
C LYS A 247 12.20 -27.44 -2.49
N GLU A 248 12.91 -27.51 -3.63
CA GLU A 248 13.95 -28.53 -3.88
C GLU A 248 15.15 -28.33 -2.95
N SER A 249 15.58 -27.08 -2.71
CA SER A 249 16.74 -26.78 -1.86
C SER A 249 16.53 -27.01 -0.35
N ARG A 250 15.28 -27.17 0.12
CA ARG A 250 15.02 -27.57 1.52
C ARG A 250 15.17 -29.07 1.76
N ASN A 251 15.17 -29.89 0.72
CA ASN A 251 15.36 -31.33 0.83
C ASN A 251 16.84 -31.73 0.71
N GLU A 252 17.74 -30.82 0.33
CA GLU A 252 19.17 -31.12 0.15
C GLU A 252 20.04 -30.72 1.36
N VAL A 253 19.48 -30.05 2.37
CA VAL A 253 20.19 -29.66 3.63
C VAL A 253 19.73 -30.51 4.82
N GLY A 254 19.11 -31.66 4.53
CA GLY A 254 18.59 -32.61 5.52
C GLY A 254 19.06 -34.03 5.24
N GLU A 255 20.37 -34.22 5.09
CA GLU A 255 21.06 -35.50 5.32
C GLU A 255 22.26 -35.30 6.24
#